data_AF-A0A7V9SJ23-F1
#
_entry.id   AF-A0A7V9SJ23-F1
#
_cell.length_a   1.000
_cell.length_b   1.000
_cell.length_c   1.000
_cell.angle_alpha   90.00
_cell.angle_beta   90.00
_cell.angle_gamma   90.00
#
_symmetry.space_group_name_H-M   'P 1'
#
loop_
_entity.id
_entity.type
_entity.pdbx_description
1 polymer ?
#
loop_
_entity_poly.entity_id
_entity_poly.type
_entity_poly.pdbx_seq_one_letter_code
_entity_poly.pdbx_strand_id
1 'polypeptide(L)'
;EIGHIKDFVADDDGWAIRYLVVGTGNWIGGKNVLISRDWVCRSEWEASKVHVDVTREGVKNSPEYDPSQLLNREHEEQLHGHYAREGYWTPRTSG
;
A
#
# COMPACT_ATOMS: atom_id res chain seq x y z
N GLU A 1 -2.98 -15.29 2.55
CA GLU A 1 -1.79 -14.42 2.74
C GLU A 1 -1.37 -13.82 1.42
N ILE A 2 -1.03 -12.52 1.42
CA ILE A 2 -0.62 -11.77 0.22
C ILE A 2 0.88 -11.44 0.17
N GLY A 3 1.59 -11.58 1.29
CA GLY A 3 2.99 -11.24 1.43
C GLY A 3 3.31 -10.88 2.87
N HIS A 4 4.49 -10.28 3.08
CA HIS A 4 4.95 -9.81 4.38
C HIS A 4 5.28 -8.32 4.33
N ILE A 5 4.96 -7.59 5.39
CA ILE A 5 5.36 -6.20 5.54
C ILE A 5 6.88 -6.18 5.71
N LYS A 6 7.56 -5.42 4.85
CA LYS A 6 9.01 -5.21 4.88
C LYS A 6 9.38 -3.86 5.49
N ASP A 7 8.58 -2.84 5.21
CA ASP A 7 8.84 -1.46 5.59
C ASP A 7 7.56 -0.61 5.53
N PHE A 8 7.67 0.70 5.79
CA PHE A 8 6.60 1.68 5.63
C PHE A 8 7.11 2.99 5.01
N VAL A 9 6.21 3.69 4.33
CA VAL A 9 6.45 5.05 3.83
C VAL A 9 5.68 6.02 4.70
N ALA A 10 6.38 6.99 5.29
CA ALA A 10 5.81 8.10 6.04
C ALA A 10 5.95 9.41 5.25
N ASP A 11 5.05 10.36 5.49
CA ASP A 11 5.22 11.72 4.97
C ASP A 11 6.24 12.53 5.78
N ASP A 12 6.85 13.52 5.12
CA ASP A 12 7.88 14.37 5.71
C ASP A 12 7.31 15.45 6.66
N ASP A 13 6.05 15.85 6.49
CA ASP A 13 5.42 16.93 7.26
C ASP A 13 4.97 16.46 8.65
N GLY A 14 4.26 15.34 8.71
CA GLY A 14 3.55 14.88 9.91
C GLY A 14 3.97 13.50 10.40
N TRP A 15 4.92 12.85 9.72
CA TRP A 15 5.33 11.47 9.97
C TRP A 15 4.15 10.49 9.93
N ALA A 16 3.09 10.83 9.19
CA ALA A 16 1.96 9.94 9.07
C ALA A 16 2.36 8.80 8.13
N ILE A 17 2.25 7.56 8.61
CA ILE A 17 2.42 6.38 7.77
C ILE A 17 1.34 6.41 6.68
N ARG A 18 1.75 6.57 5.43
CA ARG A 18 0.88 6.57 4.25
C ARG A 18 0.75 5.19 3.64
N TYR A 19 1.86 4.48 3.54
CA TYR A 19 1.90 3.18 2.88
C TYR A 19 2.68 2.14 3.68
N LEU A 20 2.25 0.89 3.56
CA LEU A 20 2.99 -0.29 3.98
C LEU A 20 3.67 -0.89 2.74
N VAL A 21 4.97 -1.18 2.85
CA VAL A 21 5.72 -1.89 1.81
C VAL A 21 5.55 -3.39 2.02
N VAL A 22 4.85 -4.04 1.10
CA VAL A 22 4.57 -5.48 1.17
C VAL A 22 5.41 -6.22 0.14
N GLY A 23 6.26 -7.13 0.61
CA GLY A 23 6.99 -8.04 -0.25
C GLY A 23 6.14 -9.25 -0.62
N THR A 24 5.93 -9.46 -1.91
CA THR A 24 5.19 -10.60 -2.49
C THR A 24 6.12 -11.75 -2.93
N GLY A 25 7.33 -11.82 -2.36
CA GLY A 25 8.40 -12.77 -2.72
C GLY A 25 8.01 -14.26 -2.67
N ASN A 26 6.94 -14.60 -1.95
CA ASN A 26 6.41 -15.97 -1.90
C ASN A 26 5.67 -16.36 -3.19
N TRP A 27 5.53 -15.45 -4.15
CA TRP A 27 4.85 -15.66 -5.43
C TRP A 27 5.86 -15.69 -6.58
N ILE A 28 5.55 -16.42 -7.66
CA ILE A 28 6.38 -16.43 -8.88
C ILE A 28 6.41 -15.01 -9.45
N GLY A 29 7.60 -14.42 -9.56
CA GLY A 29 7.78 -13.02 -9.97
C GLY A 29 7.52 -12.00 -8.86
N GLY A 30 7.73 -12.40 -7.59
CA GLY A 30 7.49 -11.55 -6.44
C GLY A 30 8.22 -10.21 -6.49
N LYS A 31 7.50 -9.17 -6.07
CA LYS A 31 7.89 -7.76 -6.10
C LYS A 31 7.52 -7.06 -4.80
N ASN A 32 7.99 -5.85 -4.60
CA ASN A 32 7.47 -5.00 -3.54
C ASN A 32 6.28 -4.21 -4.07
N VAL A 33 5.24 -4.07 -3.25
CA VAL A 33 4.05 -3.28 -3.57
C VAL A 33 3.72 -2.38 -2.40
N LEU A 34 3.06 -1.26 -2.69
CA LEU A 34 2.53 -0.37 -1.66
C LEU A 34 1.07 -0.70 -1.37
N ILE A 35 0.74 -0.74 -0.08
CA ILE A 35 -0.64 -0.83 0.40
C ILE A 35 -0.91 0.40 1.25
N SER A 36 -1.94 1.18 0.91
CA SER A 36 -2.29 2.36 1.70
C SER A 36 -2.74 1.96 3.10
N ARG A 37 -2.34 2.75 4.09
CA ARG A 37 -2.82 2.63 5.47
C ARG A 37 -4.34 2.70 5.54
N ASP A 38 -4.98 3.50 4.69
CA ASP A 38 -6.44 3.66 4.68
C ASP A 38 -7.18 2.40 4.19
N TRP A 39 -6.47 1.46 3.57
CA TRP A 39 -7.03 0.18 3.13
C TRP A 39 -6.91 -0.90 4.19
N VAL A 40 -6.31 -0.61 5.34
CA VAL A 40 -6.20 -1.54 6.47
C VAL A 40 -7.53 -1.62 7.22
N CYS A 41 -8.15 -2.80 7.23
CA CYS A 41 -9.40 -3.05 7.95
C CYS A 41 -9.19 -3.29 9.44
N ARG A 42 -8.18 -4.10 9.78
CA ARG A 42 -7.95 -4.58 11.14
C ARG A 42 -6.49 -4.96 11.33
N SER A 43 -5.92 -4.61 12.48
CA SER A 43 -4.70 -5.19 12.99
C SER A 43 -5.02 -6.22 14.07
N GLU A 44 -4.44 -7.41 13.94
CA GLU A 44 -4.48 -8.47 14.94
C GLU A 44 -3.09 -8.58 15.54
N TRP A 45 -2.83 -7.77 16.57
CA TRP A 45 -1.52 -7.66 17.20
C TRP A 45 -1.03 -8.98 17.82
N GLU A 46 -1.93 -9.75 18.43
CA GLU A 46 -1.60 -11.05 19.03
C GLU A 46 -1.09 -12.06 18.00
N ALA A 47 -1.55 -11.95 16.76
CA ALA A 47 -1.15 -12.82 15.65
C ALA A 47 -0.10 -12.17 14.73
N SER A 48 0.35 -10.94 15.01
CA SER A 48 1.19 -10.12 14.13
C SER A 48 0.66 -10.07 12.68
N LYS A 49 -0.66 -9.91 12.51
CA LYS A 49 -1.33 -9.89 11.20
C LYS A 49 -2.03 -8.56 10.96
N VAL A 50 -1.99 -8.11 9.70
CA VAL A 50 -2.73 -6.95 9.22
C VAL A 50 -3.67 -7.42 8.11
N HIS A 51 -4.95 -7.08 8.26
CA HIS A 51 -5.99 -7.37 7.30
C HIS A 51 -6.28 -6.12 6.49
N VAL A 52 -6.31 -6.27 5.16
CA VAL A 52 -6.46 -5.17 4.21
C VAL A 52 -7.61 -5.45 3.26
N ASP A 53 -8.32 -4.39 2.84
CA ASP A 53 -9.44 -4.45 1.90
C ASP A 53 -8.95 -4.40 0.43
N VAL A 54 -8.06 -5.32 0.10
CA VAL A 54 -7.57 -5.52 -1.28
C VAL A 54 -7.58 -7.00 -1.64
N THR A 55 -7.83 -7.28 -2.92
CA THR A 55 -7.84 -8.66 -3.40
C THR A 55 -6.43 -9.16 -3.67
N ARG A 56 -6.22 -10.48 -3.56
CA ARG A 56 -4.96 -11.13 -3.91
C ARG A 56 -4.55 -10.85 -5.36
N GLU A 57 -5.51 -10.84 -6.27
CA GLU A 57 -5.28 -10.53 -7.69
C GLU A 57 -4.89 -9.07 -7.90
N GLY A 58 -5.53 -8.14 -7.18
CA GLY A 58 -5.13 -6.74 -7.15
C GLY A 58 -3.67 -6.56 -6.75
N VAL A 59 -3.24 -7.25 -5.68
CA VAL A 59 -1.83 -7.25 -5.24
C VAL A 59 -0.88 -7.81 -6.30
N LYS A 60 -1.28 -8.88 -7.01
CA LYS A 60 -0.45 -9.50 -8.04
C LYS A 60 -0.19 -8.54 -9.21
N ASN A 61 -1.23 -7.83 -9.63
CA ASN A 61 -1.19 -6.93 -10.76
C ASN A 61 -0.83 -5.48 -10.38
N SER A 62 -0.59 -5.22 -9.09
CA SER A 62 -0.21 -3.90 -8.57
C SER A 62 1.04 -3.34 -9.25
N PRO A 63 1.17 -2.02 -9.43
CA PRO A 63 2.46 -1.42 -9.78
C PRO A 63 3.54 -1.84 -8.79
N GLU A 64 4.73 -2.14 -9.32
CA GLU A 64 5.90 -2.49 -8.52
C GLU A 64 6.47 -1.24 -7.87
N TYR A 65 6.79 -1.33 -6.59
CA TYR A 65 7.46 -0.28 -5.85
C TYR A 65 8.96 -0.55 -5.74
N ASP A 66 9.77 0.40 -6.20
CA ASP A 66 11.22 0.39 -6.00
C ASP A 66 11.57 1.30 -4.81
N PRO A 67 12.02 0.73 -3.67
CA PRO A 67 12.41 1.52 -2.50
C PRO A 67 13.66 2.38 -2.71
N SER A 68 14.41 2.18 -3.81
CA SER A 68 15.53 3.05 -4.18
C SER A 68 15.10 4.34 -4.87
N GLN A 69 13.83 4.43 -5.28
CA GLN A 69 13.24 5.59 -5.95
C GLN A 69 12.35 6.38 -4.99
N LEU A 70 12.35 7.71 -5.13
CA LEU A 70 11.41 8.55 -4.40
C LEU A 70 9.99 8.28 -4.88
N LEU A 71 9.09 8.00 -3.93
CA LEU A 71 7.67 7.89 -4.23
C LEU A 71 7.16 9.27 -4.67
N ASN A 72 6.62 9.34 -5.88
CA ASN A 72 6.09 10.57 -6.46
C ASN A 72 4.58 10.47 -6.68
N ARG A 73 3.94 11.62 -6.94
CA ARG A 73 2.49 11.72 -7.14
C ARG A 73 1.99 10.84 -8.29
N GLU A 74 2.76 10.72 -9.38
CA GLU A 74 2.37 9.89 -10.53
C GLU A 74 2.26 8.41 -10.15
N HIS A 75 3.23 7.89 -9.40
CA HIS A 75 3.20 6.52 -8.90
C HIS A 75 2.02 6.30 -7.94
N GLU A 76 1.79 7.25 -7.04
CA GLU A 76 0.64 7.21 -6.13
C GLU A 76 -0.69 7.19 -6.92
N GLU A 77 -0.84 8.01 -7.96
CA GLU A 77 -2.02 8.04 -8.83
C GLU A 77 -2.21 6.72 -9.60
N GLN A 78 -1.14 6.15 -10.15
CA GLN A 78 -1.19 4.83 -10.81
C GLN A 78 -1.62 3.74 -9.84
N LEU A 79 -1.06 3.74 -8.62
CA LEU A 79 -1.41 2.81 -7.56
C LEU A 79 -2.89 2.93 -7.17
N HIS A 80 -3.35 4.14 -6.87
CA HIS A 80 -4.73 4.40 -6.46
C HIS A 80 -5.73 4.13 -7.59
N GLY A 81 -5.37 4.45 -8.83
CA GLY A 81 -6.14 4.10 -10.03
C GLY A 81 -6.27 2.59 -10.24
N HIS A 82 -5.19 1.84 -10.04
CA HIS A 82 -5.19 0.37 -10.14
C HIS A 82 -6.17 -0.28 -9.15
N TYR A 83 -6.23 0.22 -7.92
CA TYR A 83 -7.16 -0.29 -6.90
C TYR A 83 -8.54 0.38 -6.93
N ALA A 84 -8.76 1.36 -7.82
CA ALA A 84 -9.96 2.21 -7.85
C ALA A 84 -10.29 2.82 -6.47
N ARG A 85 -9.26 3.33 -5.77
CA ARG A 85 -9.37 3.95 -4.44
C ARG A 85 -8.94 5.40 -4.50
N GLU A 86 -9.59 6.26 -3.74
CA GLU A 86 -9.19 7.65 -3.63
C GLU A 86 -7.85 7.81 -2.90
N GLY A 87 -7.06 8.80 -3.32
CA GLY A 87 -5.80 9.18 -2.69
C GLY A 87 -6.02 10.02 -1.44
N TYR A 88 -5.14 9.94 -0.44
CA TYR A 88 -5.23 10.76 0.78
C TYR A 88 -5.11 12.27 0.49
N TRP A 89 -4.59 12.64 -0.69
CA TRP A 89 -4.46 14.02 -1.18
C TRP A 89 -5.74 14.55 -1.81
N THR A 90 -6.75 13.71 -2.03
CA THR A 90 -8.06 14.18 -2.48
C THR A 90 -8.74 14.90 -1.33
N PRO A 91 -9.13 16.18 -1.49
CA PRO A 91 -9.91 16.87 -0.47
C PRO A 91 -11.18 16.08 -0.22
N ARG A 92 -11.46 15.74 1.03
CA ARG A 92 -12.75 15.15 1.39
C ARG A 92 -13.81 16.24 1.16
N THR A 93 -14.42 16.25 -0.01
CA THR A 93 -15.57 17.12 -0.30
C THR A 93 -16.68 16.70 0.64
N SER A 94 -16.88 17.51 1.68
CA SER A 94 -18.02 17.38 2.58
C SER A 94 -19.25 17.79 1.78
N GLY A 95 -20.06 16.81 1.37
CA GLY A 95 -21.39 17.00 0.82
C GLY A 95 -22.44 17.16 1.91
#